data_AF-A0A2H3CAN5-F1
#
_entry.id   AF-A0A2H3CAN5-F1
#
_cell.length_a   1.000
_cell.length_b   1.000
_cell.length_c   1.000
_cell.angle_alpha   90.00
_cell.angle_beta   90.00
_cell.angle_gamma   90.00
#
_symmetry.space_group_name_H-M   'P 1'
#
loop_
_entity.id
_entity.type
_entity.pdbx_description
1 polymer ?
#
loop_
_entity_poly.entity_id
_entity_poly.type
_entity_poly.pdbx_seq_one_letter_code
_entity_poly.pdbx_strand_id
1 'polypeptide(L)'
;MLFAQLSGSAPHVDSNSTPLNAHPRKDTGNKTKGFSLAVSDQNTNIIMGIKRKIGQVDVDRSNNDREDRRRCKHQQAEEDKYTLSTFTETGQPELSIEVPLQRSYTGPRRVIPCSLADTPCATLGVREVVYRLNATLGTSRTSRKLRTILEDFIERNYDFGTAYALLRPVWNIENPSSIQDELRRRERKDRERRQKALEGNRIVHPHLRPRRVWDLCSNRVVPSWITDKSPTPISHAWVDEMDRVDVRTPINGKEWPVPIPKDADLNLIRIEMLNLEAEYAWLDVLCLRQKEEGGPREDLRVEEWRLDVPTIGGVYEFNKVVIYLSGLGRPLRLKDIDLDSDRNWFRRAWTLQEVGSQHIIAGDMPDGPMHAQRIDDGNYETALLMRFHEELDSVTMCLFYVFAVLADMQKRVSTNPVDRVAGLAFPLGPYAIPAYHESETLEDAWTALVNTMYAHMRALFLLLYPGVGLGCKKWRPTWDQVMKQPLPKDVNNLYTGVKHDDETGEDWFEGPCIDKAHVRGFDAGSAEGCDRYGELVVKAADGIVHTFKIHVTHRFPIPEDTYTLLGDNLHRFWAVGRRLPDQRFEKVSVIVMDDLDDEERQKLKDLIPVGRSCNVLV
;
A
#
# COMPACT_ATOMS: atom_id res chain seq x y z
N MET A 1 33.43 -14.95 2.74
CA MET A 1 33.64 -15.59 1.43
C MET A 1 32.57 -15.09 0.49
N LEU A 2 32.98 -14.70 -0.73
CA LEU A 2 32.25 -13.91 -1.73
C LEU A 2 31.13 -14.65 -2.48
N PHE A 3 30.31 -13.82 -3.18
CA PHE A 3 29.35 -14.05 -4.29
C PHE A 3 27.88 -14.32 -3.92
N ALA A 4 26.85 -13.80 -4.60
CA ALA A 4 26.63 -12.64 -5.50
C ALA A 4 25.13 -12.63 -5.89
N GLN A 5 24.63 -11.45 -6.24
CA GLN A 5 23.28 -11.15 -6.73
C GLN A 5 22.99 -11.76 -8.10
N LEU A 6 21.72 -12.13 -8.34
CA LEU A 6 21.10 -12.09 -9.66
C LEU A 6 19.69 -11.49 -9.56
N SER A 7 19.54 -10.31 -10.13
CA SER A 7 18.30 -9.61 -10.41
C SER A 7 17.68 -10.12 -11.71
N GLY A 8 16.41 -10.50 -11.69
CA GLY A 8 15.61 -10.86 -12.86
C GLY A 8 14.45 -9.88 -13.03
N SER A 9 14.46 -9.16 -14.16
CA SER A 9 13.51 -8.14 -14.56
C SER A 9 12.12 -8.71 -14.90
N ALA A 10 11.06 -8.08 -14.42
CA ALA A 10 9.67 -8.35 -14.81
C ALA A 10 9.24 -7.45 -16.00
N PRO A 11 8.39 -7.93 -16.94
CA PRO A 11 7.99 -7.19 -18.12
C PRO A 11 6.74 -6.31 -17.90
N HIS A 12 6.73 -5.18 -18.62
CA HIS A 12 5.61 -4.26 -18.83
C HIS A 12 4.42 -4.94 -19.52
N VAL A 13 3.21 -4.71 -19.01
CA VAL A 13 1.93 -5.01 -19.70
C VAL A 13 1.19 -3.70 -19.94
N ASP A 14 1.15 -3.28 -21.20
CA ASP A 14 0.31 -2.18 -21.69
C ASP A 14 -1.14 -2.63 -21.78
N SER A 15 -2.05 -1.83 -21.23
CA SER A 15 -3.50 -1.97 -21.37
C SER A 15 -4.04 -0.72 -22.05
N ASN A 16 -4.66 -0.89 -23.22
CA ASN A 16 -5.87 -0.18 -23.69
C ASN A 16 -6.06 -0.35 -25.20
N SER A 17 -7.19 -0.93 -25.61
CA SER A 17 -8.03 -0.37 -26.67
C SER A 17 -9.31 -1.19 -26.85
N THR A 18 -10.45 -0.57 -26.54
CA THR A 18 -11.80 -0.97 -26.95
C THR A 18 -12.02 -0.53 -28.41
N PRO A 19 -12.68 -1.31 -29.29
CA PRO A 19 -12.88 -0.91 -30.68
C PRO A 19 -14.26 -0.25 -30.89
N LEU A 20 -14.28 0.81 -31.70
CA LEU A 20 -15.49 1.41 -32.26
C LEU A 20 -15.46 1.34 -33.79
N ASN A 21 -16.54 0.76 -34.31
CA ASN A 21 -17.02 0.61 -35.68
C ASN A 21 -16.47 1.52 -36.79
N ALA A 22 -16.15 0.92 -37.94
CA ALA A 22 -16.19 1.59 -39.24
C ALA A 22 -16.60 0.62 -40.37
N HIS A 23 -17.63 0.99 -41.13
CA HIS A 23 -18.01 0.41 -42.42
C HIS A 23 -17.48 1.28 -43.60
N PRO A 24 -17.41 0.77 -44.84
CA PRO A 24 -16.30 1.03 -45.76
C PRO A 24 -16.67 1.81 -47.03
N ARG A 25 -15.65 2.41 -47.68
CA ARG A 25 -15.61 2.76 -49.12
C ARG A 25 -14.16 2.62 -49.60
N LYS A 26 -13.85 1.68 -50.53
CA LYS A 26 -13.79 1.86 -52.02
C LYS A 26 -12.89 3.03 -52.43
N ASP A 27 -11.95 2.94 -53.36
CA ASP A 27 -11.57 1.94 -54.35
C ASP A 27 -10.30 2.49 -55.06
N THR A 28 -9.58 1.60 -55.77
CA THR A 28 -8.62 1.84 -56.89
C THR A 28 -7.19 2.31 -56.57
N GLY A 29 -6.13 1.74 -57.14
CA GLY A 29 -6.06 0.61 -58.07
C GLY A 29 -4.62 0.17 -58.40
N ASN A 30 -4.52 -1.07 -58.92
CA ASN A 30 -3.65 -1.62 -59.98
C ASN A 30 -2.25 -1.00 -60.19
N LYS A 31 -1.15 -1.69 -60.48
CA LYS A 31 -0.71 -3.06 -60.88
C LYS A 31 0.84 -2.89 -60.91
N THR A 32 1.74 -3.85 -60.71
CA THR A 32 1.94 -5.10 -61.45
C THR A 32 3.14 -5.85 -60.84
N LYS A 33 3.03 -7.18 -60.74
CA LYS A 33 4.02 -8.29 -60.90
C LYS A 33 5.51 -7.89 -60.93
N GLY A 34 6.45 -8.51 -60.22
CA GLY A 34 6.57 -9.92 -59.82
C GLY A 34 7.81 -10.51 -60.51
N PHE A 35 8.80 -10.99 -59.74
CA PHE A 35 9.61 -12.21 -59.91
C PHE A 35 10.92 -12.14 -59.10
N SER A 36 11.31 -13.32 -58.61
CA SER A 36 12.33 -13.64 -57.62
C SER A 36 13.59 -14.21 -58.29
N LEU A 37 14.79 -13.93 -57.73
CA LEU A 37 15.82 -14.91 -57.29
C LEU A 37 17.27 -14.34 -57.31
N ALA A 38 17.84 -14.28 -56.10
CA ALA A 38 19.16 -14.79 -55.68
C ALA A 38 20.51 -14.36 -56.32
N VAL A 39 21.30 -13.69 -55.47
CA VAL A 39 22.74 -13.92 -55.10
C VAL A 39 23.87 -13.46 -56.03
N SER A 40 24.71 -12.54 -55.52
CA SER A 40 26.18 -12.72 -55.43
C SER A 40 26.81 -11.62 -54.57
N ASP A 41 27.52 -12.05 -53.53
CA ASP A 41 28.46 -11.27 -52.73
C ASP A 41 29.58 -10.67 -53.58
N GLN A 42 29.85 -9.37 -53.39
CA GLN A 42 31.17 -8.72 -53.48
C GLN A 42 30.98 -7.20 -53.43
N ASN A 43 30.93 -6.60 -52.23
CA ASN A 43 31.24 -5.16 -52.07
C ASN A 43 31.54 -4.74 -50.61
N THR A 44 32.17 -5.61 -49.82
CA THR A 44 32.49 -5.32 -48.41
C THR A 44 33.88 -4.71 -48.20
N ASN A 45 34.68 -4.49 -49.25
CA ASN A 45 36.09 -4.08 -49.10
C ASN A 45 36.41 -2.61 -49.37
N ILE A 46 35.41 -1.75 -49.61
CA ILE A 46 35.63 -0.30 -49.82
C ILE A 46 35.24 0.55 -48.60
N ILE A 47 34.47 0.00 -47.64
CA ILE A 47 34.04 0.73 -46.42
C ILE A 47 34.95 0.48 -45.21
N MET A 48 35.97 -0.37 -45.34
CA MET A 48 36.92 -0.70 -44.26
C MET A 48 38.21 0.15 -44.25
N GLY A 49 38.37 1.09 -45.19
CA GLY A 49 39.55 1.97 -45.28
C GLY A 49 39.40 3.35 -44.60
N ILE A 50 38.19 3.79 -44.28
CA ILE A 50 37.94 5.15 -43.74
C ILE A 50 37.56 5.12 -42.24
N LYS A 51 37.26 3.95 -41.67
CA LYS A 51 36.86 3.80 -40.25
C LYS A 51 38.01 3.68 -39.25
N ARG A 52 39.28 3.79 -39.66
CA ARG A 52 40.44 3.52 -38.79
C ARG A 52 41.28 4.74 -38.36
N LYS A 53 40.76 5.96 -38.52
CA LYS A 53 41.46 7.18 -38.06
C LYS A 53 40.61 8.24 -37.34
N ILE A 54 39.38 7.91 -36.92
CA ILE A 54 38.52 8.78 -36.10
C ILE A 54 37.82 7.91 -35.03
N GLY A 55 38.59 7.33 -34.11
CA GLY A 55 38.01 6.37 -33.15
C GLY A 55 38.69 6.25 -31.80
N GLN A 56 39.69 7.08 -31.48
CA GLN A 56 40.47 6.86 -30.25
C GLN A 56 40.96 8.12 -29.52
N VAL A 57 40.58 9.33 -29.95
CA VAL A 57 41.02 10.57 -29.28
C VAL A 57 39.86 11.38 -28.66
N ASP A 58 38.61 11.17 -29.06
CA ASP A 58 37.45 11.93 -28.53
C ASP A 58 36.59 11.17 -27.49
N VAL A 59 36.73 9.85 -27.37
CA VAL A 59 35.93 9.06 -26.42
C VAL A 59 36.47 9.20 -24.99
N ASP A 60 37.80 9.18 -24.81
CA ASP A 60 38.44 9.34 -23.50
C ASP A 60 38.26 10.75 -22.94
N ARG A 61 38.27 11.79 -23.78
CA ARG A 61 38.03 13.18 -23.35
C ARG A 61 36.58 13.38 -22.87
N SER A 62 35.61 12.76 -23.54
CA SER A 62 34.20 12.85 -23.15
C SER A 62 33.85 12.03 -21.89
N ASN A 63 34.57 10.92 -21.65
CA ASN A 63 34.42 10.11 -20.45
C ASN A 63 35.08 10.79 -19.24
N ASN A 64 36.27 11.38 -19.41
CA ASN A 64 36.93 12.18 -18.37
C ASN A 64 36.11 13.42 -18.01
N ASP A 65 35.54 14.16 -18.98
CA ASP A 65 34.66 15.30 -18.71
C ASP A 65 33.36 14.91 -17.96
N ARG A 66 32.86 13.68 -18.19
CA ARG A 66 31.69 13.14 -17.46
C ARG A 66 32.07 12.68 -16.06
N GLU A 67 33.23 12.06 -15.88
CA GLU A 67 33.74 11.66 -14.58
C GLU A 67 34.11 12.87 -13.74
N ASP A 68 34.75 13.90 -14.31
CA ASP A 68 35.08 15.15 -13.63
C ASP A 68 33.82 15.95 -13.27
N ARG A 69 32.78 15.97 -14.11
CA ARG A 69 31.47 16.53 -13.71
C ARG A 69 30.79 15.74 -12.60
N ARG A 70 30.94 14.42 -12.56
CA ARG A 70 30.41 13.59 -11.46
C ARG A 70 31.23 13.82 -10.19
N ARG A 71 32.55 13.95 -10.29
CA ARG A 71 33.47 14.27 -9.19
C ARG A 71 33.20 15.66 -8.63
N CYS A 72 33.04 16.69 -9.47
CA CYS A 72 32.64 18.03 -9.05
C CYS A 72 31.25 18.05 -8.41
N LYS A 73 30.26 17.33 -8.95
CA LYS A 73 28.93 17.23 -8.33
C LYS A 73 28.96 16.52 -6.97
N HIS A 74 29.81 15.50 -6.82
CA HIS A 74 30.00 14.83 -5.54
C HIS A 74 30.76 15.70 -4.54
N GLN A 75 31.81 16.41 -4.97
CA GLN A 75 32.56 17.37 -4.13
C GLN A 75 31.66 18.55 -3.70
N GLN A 76 30.85 19.10 -4.61
CA GLN A 76 29.93 20.21 -4.30
C GLN A 76 28.74 19.76 -3.43
N ALA A 77 28.35 18.49 -3.49
CA ALA A 77 27.37 17.89 -2.57
C ALA A 77 27.98 17.54 -1.20
N GLU A 78 29.30 17.35 -1.11
CA GLU A 78 30.02 17.23 0.18
C GLU A 78 30.21 18.58 0.88
N GLU A 79 30.29 19.68 0.13
CA GLU A 79 30.50 21.04 0.66
C GLU A 79 29.23 21.73 1.21
N ASP A 80 28.03 21.43 0.69
CA ASP A 80 26.76 22.04 1.13
C ASP A 80 25.95 21.12 2.07
N LYS A 81 26.52 20.76 3.23
CA LYS A 81 25.78 20.03 4.28
C LYS A 81 25.06 20.99 5.21
N TYR A 82 23.82 20.67 5.53
CA TYR A 82 23.00 21.39 6.50
C TYR A 82 22.89 20.57 7.77
N THR A 83 23.00 21.26 8.90
CA THR A 83 22.94 20.63 10.22
C THR A 83 21.74 21.14 11.01
N LEU A 84 21.01 20.21 11.62
CA LEU A 84 20.06 20.48 12.69
C LEU A 84 20.52 19.71 13.93
N SER A 85 20.48 20.35 15.09
CA SER A 85 20.73 19.67 16.36
C SER A 85 19.55 19.84 17.29
N THR A 86 19.39 18.90 18.19
CA THR A 86 18.40 18.97 19.27
C THR A 86 18.58 20.22 20.12
N PHE A 87 19.82 20.64 20.36
CA PHE A 87 20.08 21.90 21.06
C PHE A 87 19.48 23.11 20.34
N THR A 88 19.57 23.16 19.01
CA THR A 88 19.02 24.28 18.22
C THR A 88 17.49 24.23 18.16
N GLU A 89 16.91 23.02 18.12
CA GLU A 89 15.47 22.82 17.92
C GLU A 89 14.67 22.84 19.23
N THR A 90 15.22 22.31 20.32
CA THR A 90 14.52 22.11 21.62
C THR A 90 15.26 22.72 22.81
N GLY A 91 16.52 23.17 22.64
CA GLY A 91 17.37 23.64 23.73
C GLY A 91 18.00 22.53 24.57
N GLN A 92 17.70 21.26 24.28
CA GLN A 92 18.25 20.12 25.02
C GLN A 92 19.63 19.70 24.49
N PRO A 93 20.58 19.32 25.36
CA PRO A 93 21.86 18.78 24.92
C PRO A 93 21.71 17.47 24.14
N GLU A 94 22.50 17.28 23.08
CA GLU A 94 22.42 16.06 22.25
C GLU A 94 22.63 14.77 23.06
N LEU A 95 23.51 14.80 24.06
CA LEU A 95 23.81 13.63 24.91
C LEU A 95 22.69 13.27 25.90
N SER A 96 21.74 14.17 26.17
CA SER A 96 20.57 13.82 26.99
C SER A 96 19.48 13.09 26.19
N ILE A 97 19.59 13.09 24.86
CA ILE A 97 18.66 12.38 23.99
C ILE A 97 19.13 10.94 23.83
N GLU A 98 18.30 10.02 24.29
CA GLU A 98 18.61 8.61 24.31
C GLU A 98 18.81 8.06 22.90
N VAL A 99 17.82 8.26 22.02
CA VAL A 99 17.80 7.76 20.64
C VAL A 99 18.87 8.47 19.81
N PRO A 100 19.91 7.77 19.32
CA PRO A 100 21.01 8.42 18.60
C PRO A 100 20.57 9.17 17.34
N LEU A 101 19.61 8.61 16.59
CA LEU A 101 19.09 9.23 15.36
C LEU A 101 18.25 10.48 15.63
N GLN A 102 17.85 10.75 16.86
CA GLN A 102 17.12 11.97 17.23
C GLN A 102 18.06 13.13 17.61
N ARG A 103 19.37 12.90 17.81
CA ARG A 103 20.31 13.87 18.41
C ARG A 103 20.67 15.05 17.51
N SER A 104 21.00 14.74 16.26
CA SER A 104 21.35 15.72 15.24
C SER A 104 21.26 15.10 13.87
N TYR A 105 21.00 15.95 12.87
CA TYR A 105 21.00 15.62 11.46
C TYR A 105 22.11 16.43 10.79
N THR A 106 22.94 15.80 9.97
CA THR A 106 23.86 16.49 9.07
C THR A 106 23.80 15.85 7.70
N GLY A 107 23.31 16.58 6.70
CA GLY A 107 23.16 16.02 5.36
C GLY A 107 22.86 17.04 4.28
N PRO A 108 22.68 16.60 3.03
CA PRO A 108 22.56 17.49 1.87
C PRO A 108 21.18 18.16 1.75
N ARG A 109 20.21 17.79 2.60
CA ARG A 109 18.87 18.36 2.54
C ARG A 109 18.92 19.77 3.11
N ARG A 110 18.45 20.75 2.33
CA ARG A 110 18.34 22.17 2.70
C ARG A 110 17.27 22.37 3.77
N VAL A 111 17.57 21.96 5.00
CA VAL A 111 16.69 22.06 6.16
C VAL A 111 16.82 23.45 6.81
N ILE A 112 15.72 23.98 7.33
CA ILE A 112 15.72 25.23 8.10
C ILE A 112 15.41 24.97 9.57
N PRO A 113 16.01 25.72 10.52
CA PRO A 113 15.68 25.60 11.94
C PRO A 113 14.23 26.00 12.25
N CYS A 114 13.65 25.41 13.31
CA CYS A 114 12.28 25.73 13.74
C CYS A 114 12.09 27.23 14.01
N SER A 115 13.06 27.89 14.64
CA SER A 115 13.03 29.33 14.92
C SER A 115 12.89 30.20 13.66
N LEU A 116 13.53 29.79 12.56
CA LEU A 116 13.36 30.45 11.28
C LEU A 116 12.01 30.10 10.65
N ALA A 117 11.65 28.82 10.63
CA ALA A 117 10.37 28.36 10.07
C ALA A 117 9.18 29.10 10.70
N ASP A 118 9.21 29.29 12.03
CA ASP A 118 8.18 29.91 12.85
C ASP A 118 8.12 31.43 12.72
N THR A 119 9.09 32.06 12.05
CA THR A 119 9.10 33.51 11.90
C THR A 119 8.04 33.94 10.87
N PRO A 120 7.06 34.79 11.23
CA PRO A 120 6.08 35.30 10.28
C PRO A 120 6.75 36.05 9.12
N CYS A 121 6.30 35.82 7.89
CA CYS A 121 6.82 36.55 6.72
C CYS A 121 6.61 38.07 6.86
N ALA A 122 5.54 38.48 7.54
CA ALA A 122 5.25 39.89 7.83
C ALA A 122 6.37 40.56 8.66
N THR A 123 6.95 39.83 9.62
CA THR A 123 8.03 40.33 10.49
C THR A 123 9.34 40.52 9.71
N LEU A 124 9.63 39.64 8.76
CA LEU A 124 10.82 39.72 7.92
C LEU A 124 10.66 40.78 6.81
N GLY A 125 9.46 40.88 6.26
CA GLY A 125 9.19 41.65 5.05
C GLY A 125 9.73 40.98 3.78
N VAL A 126 9.19 41.37 2.62
CA VAL A 126 9.46 40.73 1.32
C VAL A 126 10.96 40.62 1.01
N ARG A 127 11.73 41.69 1.28
CA ARG A 127 13.17 41.73 0.95
C ARG A 127 13.95 40.66 1.70
N GLU A 128 13.69 40.53 3.00
CA GLU A 128 14.38 39.58 3.87
C GLU A 128 13.94 38.14 3.57
N VAL A 129 12.65 37.92 3.29
CA VAL A 129 12.16 36.60 2.86
C VAL A 129 12.89 36.14 1.58
N VAL A 130 12.99 36.99 0.57
CA VAL A 130 13.75 36.67 -0.66
C VAL A 130 15.21 36.38 -0.35
N TYR A 131 15.84 37.19 0.51
CA TYR A 131 17.23 37.00 0.90
C TYR A 131 17.45 35.63 1.54
N ARG A 132 16.63 35.25 2.51
CA ARG A 132 16.73 33.96 3.19
C ARG A 132 16.42 32.78 2.28
N LEU A 133 15.40 32.87 1.43
CA LEU A 133 15.11 31.84 0.43
C LEU A 133 16.31 31.62 -0.50
N ASN A 134 16.91 32.70 -1.01
CA ASN A 134 18.11 32.65 -1.84
C ASN A 134 19.31 32.04 -1.11
N ALA A 135 19.55 32.44 0.13
CA ALA A 135 20.63 31.90 0.95
C ALA A 135 20.45 30.40 1.20
N THR A 136 19.26 29.95 1.60
CA THR A 136 18.97 28.54 1.85
C THR A 136 19.01 27.71 0.56
N LEU A 137 18.54 28.26 -0.57
CA LEU A 137 18.46 27.54 -1.84
C LEU A 137 19.72 27.70 -2.73
N GLY A 138 20.71 28.47 -2.28
CA GLY A 138 21.95 28.69 -3.03
C GLY A 138 21.74 29.46 -4.34
N THR A 139 20.81 30.42 -4.35
CA THR A 139 20.44 31.22 -5.54
C THR A 139 20.55 32.72 -5.30
N SER A 140 20.43 33.53 -6.34
CA SER A 140 20.44 35.01 -6.27
C SER A 140 19.22 35.63 -6.96
N ARG A 141 18.08 34.95 -6.86
CA ARG A 141 16.86 35.23 -7.61
C ARG A 141 16.20 36.52 -7.14
N THR A 142 15.92 37.43 -8.06
CA THR A 142 15.17 38.66 -7.80
C THR A 142 14.18 38.90 -8.93
N SER A 143 12.91 39.18 -8.60
CA SER A 143 11.89 39.51 -9.61
C SER A 143 10.70 40.23 -8.99
N ARG A 144 10.10 41.17 -9.73
CA ARG A 144 8.85 41.88 -9.33
C ARG A 144 7.71 40.91 -9.06
N LYS A 145 7.55 39.88 -9.90
CA LYS A 145 6.47 38.88 -9.74
C LYS A 145 6.67 37.99 -8.51
N LEU A 146 7.91 37.65 -8.18
CA LEU A 146 8.22 36.94 -6.93
C LEU A 146 7.84 37.80 -5.72
N ARG A 147 8.08 39.12 -5.77
CA ARG A 147 7.64 40.03 -4.70
C ARG A 147 6.12 40.00 -4.53
N THR A 148 5.35 40.05 -5.62
CA THR A 148 3.88 39.95 -5.56
C THR A 148 3.39 38.64 -4.93
N ILE A 149 4.04 37.51 -5.22
CA ILE A 149 3.72 36.23 -4.56
C ILE A 149 3.99 36.30 -3.05
N LEU A 150 5.11 36.91 -2.65
CA LEU A 150 5.47 37.04 -1.24
C LEU A 150 4.63 38.08 -0.50
N GLU A 151 4.13 39.11 -1.18
CA GLU A 151 3.14 40.04 -0.66
C GLU A 151 1.83 39.31 -0.34
N ASP A 152 1.33 38.44 -1.24
CA ASP A 152 0.17 37.58 -0.98
C ASP A 152 0.41 36.61 0.20
N PHE A 153 1.64 36.07 0.35
CA PHE A 153 1.98 35.22 1.51
C PHE A 153 1.94 36.00 2.83
N ILE A 154 2.40 37.26 2.82
CA ILE A 154 2.33 38.15 4.00
C ILE A 154 0.88 38.48 4.33
N GLU A 155 0.06 38.80 3.32
CA GLU A 155 -1.38 39.08 3.50
C GLU A 155 -2.14 37.87 4.07
N ARG A 156 -1.73 36.65 3.70
CA ARG A 156 -2.25 35.38 4.24
C ARG A 156 -1.67 34.99 5.60
N ASN A 157 -0.82 35.84 6.18
CA ASN A 157 -0.13 35.60 7.45
C ASN A 157 0.69 34.30 7.47
N TYR A 158 1.33 33.96 6.34
CA TYR A 158 2.23 32.81 6.28
C TYR A 158 3.53 33.08 7.05
N ASP A 159 4.04 32.03 7.67
CA ASP A 159 5.38 32.00 8.20
C ASP A 159 6.42 31.61 7.14
N PHE A 160 7.69 31.80 7.46
CA PHE A 160 8.78 31.52 6.53
C PHE A 160 8.83 30.03 6.17
N GLY A 161 8.51 29.13 7.10
CA GLY A 161 8.46 27.69 6.85
C GLY A 161 7.44 27.34 5.75
N THR A 162 6.24 27.90 5.84
CA THR A 162 5.17 27.69 4.85
C THR A 162 5.56 28.26 3.49
N ALA A 163 6.12 29.47 3.48
CA ALA A 163 6.63 30.09 2.25
C ALA A 163 7.74 29.25 1.60
N TYR A 164 8.68 28.76 2.41
CA TYR A 164 9.77 27.90 1.97
C TYR A 164 9.26 26.57 1.39
N ALA A 165 8.34 25.91 2.08
CA ALA A 165 7.72 24.66 1.63
C ALA A 165 7.03 24.79 0.28
N LEU A 166 6.23 25.85 0.09
CA LEU A 166 5.48 26.09 -1.15
C LEU A 166 6.39 26.44 -2.32
N LEU A 167 7.44 27.21 -2.08
CA LEU A 167 8.29 27.75 -3.15
C LEU A 167 9.45 26.81 -3.52
N ARG A 168 10.00 26.04 -2.58
CA ARG A 168 11.16 25.17 -2.80
C ARG A 168 10.99 24.23 -4.01
N PRO A 169 9.86 23.50 -4.20
CA PRO A 169 9.70 22.57 -5.32
C PRO A 169 9.64 23.25 -6.70
N VAL A 170 9.31 24.54 -6.75
CA VAL A 170 9.08 25.32 -7.99
C VAL A 170 10.10 26.45 -8.16
N TRP A 171 11.09 26.53 -7.26
CA TRP A 171 12.04 27.64 -7.20
C TRP A 171 12.90 27.79 -8.44
N ASN A 172 13.25 26.66 -9.07
CA ASN A 172 14.10 26.60 -10.27
C ASN A 172 13.34 26.94 -11.56
N ILE A 173 12.02 27.17 -11.51
CA ILE A 173 11.27 27.61 -12.69
C ILE A 173 11.69 29.04 -13.03
N GLU A 174 12.39 29.21 -14.16
CA GLU A 174 13.02 30.47 -14.57
C GLU A 174 12.05 31.66 -14.60
N ASN A 175 10.81 31.45 -15.05
CA ASN A 175 9.79 32.49 -15.09
C ASN A 175 8.91 32.46 -13.81
N PRO A 176 8.87 33.55 -13.01
CA PRO A 176 8.04 33.59 -11.81
C PRO A 176 6.52 33.58 -12.09
N SER A 177 6.05 34.01 -13.26
CA SER A 177 4.63 33.82 -13.62
C SER A 177 4.26 32.35 -13.68
N SER A 178 5.15 31.52 -14.25
CA SER A 178 4.92 30.08 -14.26
C SER A 178 4.96 29.45 -12.88
N ILE A 179 5.54 30.10 -11.84
CA ILE A 179 5.42 29.58 -10.46
C ILE A 179 3.98 29.66 -9.98
N GLN A 180 3.36 30.83 -10.05
CA GLN A 180 1.99 31.01 -9.55
C GLN A 180 1.00 30.16 -10.36
N ASP A 181 1.16 30.13 -11.68
CA ASP A 181 0.32 29.32 -12.57
C ASP A 181 0.50 27.82 -12.27
N GLU A 182 1.73 27.37 -12.00
CA GLU A 182 2.02 25.99 -11.64
C GLU A 182 1.38 25.58 -10.31
N LEU A 183 1.50 26.40 -9.27
CA LEU A 183 0.89 26.14 -7.96
C LEU A 183 -0.63 26.03 -8.09
N ARG A 184 -1.28 26.98 -8.77
CA ARG A 184 -2.73 26.95 -9.04
C ARG A 184 -3.13 25.72 -9.85
N ARG A 185 -2.32 25.32 -10.84
CA ARG A 185 -2.57 24.13 -11.66
C ARG A 185 -2.52 22.86 -10.81
N ARG A 186 -1.54 22.73 -9.91
CA ARG A 186 -1.40 21.57 -9.01
C ARG A 186 -2.56 21.48 -8.03
N GLU A 187 -2.90 22.59 -7.38
CA GLU A 187 -4.04 22.68 -6.46
C GLU A 187 -5.36 22.28 -7.15
N ARG A 188 -5.63 22.82 -8.35
CA ARG A 188 -6.83 22.50 -9.12
C ARG A 188 -6.90 21.00 -9.45
N LYS A 189 -5.79 20.41 -9.90
CA LYS A 189 -5.73 18.97 -10.23
C LYS A 189 -6.00 18.09 -9.01
N ASP A 190 -5.46 18.45 -7.85
CA ASP A 190 -5.71 17.72 -6.59
C ASP A 190 -7.19 17.79 -6.20
N ARG A 191 -7.77 18.99 -6.24
CA ARG A 191 -9.21 19.20 -5.99
C ARG A 191 -10.10 18.37 -6.91
N GLU A 192 -9.81 18.39 -8.22
CA GLU A 192 -10.53 17.60 -9.22
C GLU A 192 -10.41 16.10 -8.96
N ARG A 193 -9.23 15.60 -8.58
CA ARG A 193 -9.03 14.18 -8.23
C ARG A 193 -9.84 13.78 -7.01
N ARG A 194 -9.83 14.58 -5.95
CA ARG A 194 -10.59 14.29 -4.72
C ARG A 194 -12.09 14.34 -4.96
N GLN A 195 -12.57 15.28 -5.77
CA GLN A 195 -13.98 15.36 -6.14
C GLN A 195 -14.42 14.13 -6.95
N LYS A 196 -13.57 13.63 -7.86
CA LYS A 196 -13.85 12.42 -8.65
C LYS A 196 -13.69 11.12 -7.88
N ALA A 197 -13.00 11.14 -6.74
CA ALA A 197 -12.78 9.93 -5.96
C ALA A 197 -14.02 9.49 -5.19
N LEU A 198 -14.99 10.37 -4.99
CA LEU A 198 -16.24 10.10 -4.27
C LEU A 198 -17.40 10.00 -5.25
N GLU A 199 -18.02 8.82 -5.33
CA GLU A 199 -19.29 8.60 -6.04
C GLU A 199 -20.36 8.16 -5.03
N GLY A 200 -21.30 9.07 -4.73
CA GLY A 200 -22.26 8.87 -3.64
C GLY A 200 -21.54 8.75 -2.30
N ASN A 201 -21.61 7.57 -1.66
CA ASN A 201 -20.91 7.26 -0.42
C ASN A 201 -19.70 6.32 -0.61
N ARG A 202 -19.32 6.00 -1.85
CA ARG A 202 -18.21 5.08 -2.14
C ARG A 202 -16.99 5.84 -2.64
N ILE A 203 -15.81 5.33 -2.32
CA ILE A 203 -14.55 5.86 -2.81
C ILE A 203 -14.09 5.00 -3.99
N VAL A 204 -14.28 5.48 -5.21
CA VAL A 204 -13.98 4.74 -6.46
C VAL A 204 -12.50 4.82 -6.87
N HIS A 205 -11.73 5.69 -6.21
CA HIS A 205 -10.30 5.84 -6.41
C HIS A 205 -9.58 5.75 -5.06
N PRO A 206 -9.32 4.54 -4.55
CA PRO A 206 -8.79 4.34 -3.20
C PRO A 206 -7.36 4.86 -3.02
N HIS A 207 -6.52 4.81 -4.06
CA HIS A 207 -5.12 5.23 -4.00
C HIS A 207 -4.95 6.75 -4.23
N LEU A 208 -5.63 7.55 -3.40
CA LEU A 208 -5.39 8.99 -3.35
C LEU A 208 -4.09 9.30 -2.61
N ARG A 209 -3.38 10.33 -3.08
CA ARG A 209 -2.34 10.94 -2.26
C ARG A 209 -2.99 11.55 -1.02
N PRO A 210 -2.31 11.52 0.15
CA PRO A 210 -2.83 12.15 1.35
C PRO A 210 -3.11 13.63 1.10
N ARG A 211 -4.08 14.23 1.81
CA ARG A 211 -4.39 15.66 1.61
C ARG A 211 -3.23 16.58 1.98
N ARG A 212 -2.51 16.22 3.03
CA ARG A 212 -1.36 16.96 3.56
C ARG A 212 -0.18 16.02 3.80
N VAL A 213 1.01 16.60 3.81
CA VAL A 213 2.26 15.93 4.15
C VAL A 213 3.07 16.85 5.05
N TRP A 214 3.86 16.28 5.94
CA TRP A 214 4.82 17.03 6.74
C TRP A 214 6.12 17.17 5.95
N ASP A 215 6.42 18.37 5.49
CA ASP A 215 7.71 18.71 4.88
C ASP A 215 8.76 18.88 5.99
N LEU A 216 9.66 17.90 6.10
CA LEU A 216 10.69 17.86 7.13
C LEU A 216 11.75 18.94 6.93
N CYS A 217 11.92 19.47 5.72
CA CYS A 217 12.89 20.54 5.49
C CYS A 217 12.39 21.89 5.96
N SER A 218 11.08 22.17 5.85
CA SER A 218 10.45 23.40 6.32
C SER A 218 9.85 23.31 7.73
N ASN A 219 9.71 22.09 8.27
CA ASN A 219 8.98 21.79 9.48
C ASN A 219 7.51 22.24 9.43
N ARG A 220 6.84 22.00 8.29
CA ARG A 220 5.43 22.37 8.09
C ARG A 220 4.61 21.26 7.45
N VAL A 221 3.40 21.10 7.94
CA VAL A 221 2.35 20.33 7.27
C VAL A 221 1.77 21.20 6.16
N VAL A 222 1.87 20.72 4.94
CA VAL A 222 1.51 21.45 3.72
C VAL A 222 0.68 20.57 2.79
N PRO A 223 -0.09 21.15 1.86
CA PRO A 223 -0.87 20.35 0.92
C PRO A 223 0.03 19.43 0.10
N SER A 224 -0.35 18.16 -0.07
CA SER A 224 0.51 17.18 -0.75
C SER A 224 0.78 17.50 -2.22
N TRP A 225 -0.11 18.27 -2.86
CA TRP A 225 0.01 18.65 -4.27
C TRP A 225 1.25 19.51 -4.57
N ILE A 226 1.97 19.99 -3.56
CA ILE A 226 3.23 20.73 -3.76
C ILE A 226 4.37 19.83 -4.25
N THR A 227 4.25 18.51 -4.07
CA THR A 227 5.28 17.53 -4.39
C THR A 227 4.70 16.33 -5.13
N ASP A 228 5.52 15.72 -5.98
CA ASP A 228 5.22 14.44 -6.60
C ASP A 228 5.84 13.25 -5.86
N LYS A 229 6.63 13.50 -4.81
CA LYS A 229 7.22 12.46 -3.98
C LYS A 229 6.17 11.90 -3.02
N SER A 230 6.13 10.57 -2.89
CA SER A 230 5.39 9.93 -1.81
C SER A 230 6.04 10.26 -0.47
N PRO A 231 5.25 10.58 0.57
CA PRO A 231 5.80 10.77 1.91
C PRO A 231 6.21 9.43 2.53
N THR A 232 7.19 9.47 3.44
CA THR A 232 7.51 8.35 4.33
C THR A 232 6.47 8.29 5.45
N PRO A 233 5.61 7.26 5.53
CA PRO A 233 4.60 7.18 6.56
C PRO A 233 5.21 6.82 7.91
N ILE A 234 4.62 7.35 8.98
CA ILE A 234 4.94 7.02 10.35
C ILE A 234 3.74 6.27 10.93
N SER A 235 3.99 5.10 11.50
CA SER A 235 3.01 4.36 12.30
C SER A 235 3.50 4.31 13.75
N HIS A 236 2.58 4.26 14.71
CA HIS A 236 2.96 4.27 16.11
C HIS A 236 1.93 3.61 17.03
N ALA A 237 2.41 3.07 18.15
CA ALA A 237 1.55 2.68 19.25
C ALA A 237 0.90 3.91 19.92
N TRP A 238 -0.25 3.72 20.56
CA TRP A 238 -0.81 4.74 21.44
C TRP A 238 -0.32 4.50 22.86
N VAL A 239 0.02 5.58 23.54
CA VAL A 239 0.25 5.57 25.00
C VAL A 239 -1.07 5.85 25.73
N ASP A 240 -1.07 5.71 27.06
CA ASP A 240 -2.26 6.00 27.86
C ASP A 240 -2.74 7.45 27.67
N GLU A 241 -4.04 7.69 27.76
CA GLU A 241 -4.61 9.05 27.71
C GLU A 241 -3.99 9.98 28.75
N MET A 242 -3.71 9.45 29.95
CA MET A 242 -3.03 10.17 31.02
C MET A 242 -1.57 10.50 30.68
N ASP A 243 -0.97 9.81 29.72
CA ASP A 243 0.40 10.03 29.25
C ASP A 243 0.46 10.80 27.91
N ARG A 244 -0.70 11.25 27.41
CA ARG A 244 -0.80 12.08 26.20
C ARG A 244 -0.98 13.56 26.55
N VAL A 245 -0.60 14.41 25.59
CA VAL A 245 -0.83 15.85 25.61
C VAL A 245 -1.23 16.32 24.22
N ASP A 246 -2.23 17.19 24.17
CA ASP A 246 -2.70 17.84 22.95
C ASP A 246 -1.90 19.13 22.68
N VAL A 247 -0.94 19.05 21.77
CA VAL A 247 -0.01 20.15 21.48
C VAL A 247 -0.56 21.03 20.35
N ARG A 248 -0.69 22.34 20.59
CA ARG A 248 -0.90 23.34 19.52
C ARG A 248 0.43 23.81 18.95
N THR A 249 0.78 23.29 17.77
CA THR A 249 2.09 23.51 17.16
C THR A 249 2.01 24.39 15.90
N PRO A 250 3.00 25.26 15.63
CA PRO A 250 3.14 25.93 14.32
C PRO A 250 3.28 24.95 13.15
N ILE A 251 3.70 23.70 13.39
CA ILE A 251 3.93 22.70 12.34
C ILE A 251 2.67 22.48 11.48
N ASN A 252 1.48 22.38 12.09
CA ASN A 252 0.20 22.29 11.38
C ASN A 252 -0.55 23.64 11.32
N GLY A 253 0.16 24.75 11.47
CA GLY A 253 -0.44 26.09 11.49
C GLY A 253 -1.29 26.37 12.74
N LYS A 254 -1.19 25.55 13.79
CA LYS A 254 -2.05 25.58 14.99
C LYS A 254 -3.53 25.39 14.68
N GLU A 255 -3.86 24.80 13.52
CA GLU A 255 -5.24 24.64 13.07
C GLU A 255 -6.02 23.61 13.91
N TRP A 256 -5.35 22.59 14.45
CA TRP A 256 -5.91 21.59 15.37
C TRP A 256 -4.86 21.13 16.40
N PRO A 257 -5.27 20.62 17.57
CA PRO A 257 -4.36 20.00 18.53
C PRO A 257 -3.75 18.70 17.99
N VAL A 258 -2.52 18.39 18.39
CA VAL A 258 -1.79 17.19 17.97
C VAL A 258 -1.55 16.31 19.21
N PRO A 259 -2.27 15.17 19.36
CA PRO A 259 -2.10 14.27 20.49
C PRO A 259 -0.79 13.50 20.36
N ILE A 260 0.16 13.73 21.28
CA ILE A 260 1.44 13.02 21.35
C ILE A 260 1.75 12.60 22.79
N PRO A 261 2.68 11.66 23.03
CA PRO A 261 3.16 11.38 24.39
C PRO A 261 3.75 12.63 25.05
N LYS A 262 3.53 12.79 26.37
CA LYS A 262 4.00 13.95 27.16
C LYS A 262 5.52 14.17 27.14
N ASP A 263 6.25 13.09 26.92
CA ASP A 263 7.71 13.01 26.85
C ASP A 263 8.24 12.99 25.41
N ALA A 264 7.38 13.13 24.40
CA ALA A 264 7.76 13.21 23.00
C ALA A 264 7.84 14.66 22.50
N ASP A 265 8.70 14.89 21.51
CA ASP A 265 8.84 16.18 20.83
C ASP A 265 8.91 15.97 19.31
N LEU A 266 8.05 16.69 18.57
CA LEU A 266 7.94 16.57 17.12
C LEU A 266 9.25 16.94 16.39
N ASN A 267 10.08 17.82 16.94
CA ASN A 267 11.37 18.16 16.35
C ASN A 267 12.39 17.02 16.50
N LEU A 268 12.31 16.21 17.55
CA LEU A 268 13.14 15.01 17.69
C LEU A 268 12.76 13.97 16.63
N ILE A 269 11.46 13.72 16.46
CA ILE A 269 10.92 12.85 15.41
C ILE A 269 11.35 13.34 14.03
N ARG A 270 11.30 14.66 13.79
CA ARG A 270 11.76 15.28 12.54
C ARG A 270 13.23 14.96 12.27
N ILE A 271 14.11 15.11 13.26
CA ILE A 271 15.55 14.82 13.13
C ILE A 271 15.77 13.35 12.78
N GLU A 272 15.08 12.44 13.48
CA GLU A 272 15.15 11.00 13.20
C GLU A 272 14.71 10.67 11.77
N MET A 273 13.56 11.22 11.34
CA MET A 273 13.08 11.02 9.97
C MET A 273 14.04 11.57 8.90
N LEU A 274 14.70 12.70 9.16
CA LEU A 274 15.72 13.26 8.26
C LEU A 274 16.96 12.35 8.18
N ASN A 275 17.39 11.76 9.30
CA ASN A 275 18.48 10.77 9.34
C ASN A 275 18.11 9.46 8.64
N LEU A 276 16.82 9.11 8.61
CA LEU A 276 16.26 8.03 7.79
C LEU A 276 16.02 8.43 6.32
N GLU A 277 16.66 9.52 5.88
CA GLU A 277 16.64 10.06 4.53
C GLU A 277 15.27 10.57 4.05
N ALA A 278 14.27 10.72 4.92
CA ALA A 278 12.97 11.24 4.53
C ALA A 278 13.04 12.75 4.20
N GLU A 279 12.25 13.19 3.22
CA GLU A 279 12.05 14.61 2.88
C GLU A 279 10.66 15.10 3.27
N TYR A 280 9.68 14.24 3.02
CA TYR A 280 8.29 14.41 3.40
C TYR A 280 7.90 13.20 4.24
N ALA A 281 7.22 13.44 5.34
CA ALA A 281 6.63 12.41 6.17
C ALA A 281 5.11 12.50 6.15
N TRP A 282 4.44 11.40 6.48
CA TRP A 282 3.02 11.41 6.79
C TRP A 282 2.82 10.85 8.19
N LEU A 283 2.27 11.66 9.06
CA LEU A 283 1.90 11.30 10.43
C LEU A 283 0.43 11.68 10.58
N ASP A 284 -0.42 10.71 10.87
CA ASP A 284 -1.88 10.84 10.96
C ASP A 284 -2.30 11.99 11.89
N VAL A 285 -1.76 12.05 13.10
CA VAL A 285 -2.06 13.09 14.10
C VAL A 285 -1.67 14.50 13.66
N LEU A 286 -0.71 14.62 12.72
CA LEU A 286 -0.26 15.89 12.15
C LEU A 286 -0.94 16.24 10.83
N CYS A 287 -1.20 15.25 9.97
CA CYS A 287 -1.64 15.48 8.59
C CYS A 287 -3.16 15.44 8.44
N LEU A 288 -3.86 14.74 9.35
CA LEU A 288 -5.32 14.74 9.46
C LEU A 288 -5.76 15.70 10.56
N ARG A 289 -6.83 16.45 10.29
CA ARG A 289 -7.49 17.27 11.31
C ARG A 289 -7.95 16.37 12.46
N GLN A 290 -7.55 16.68 13.68
CA GLN A 290 -7.98 15.93 14.86
C GLN A 290 -9.29 16.49 15.41
N LYS A 291 -10.06 15.64 16.08
CA LYS A 291 -11.32 16.03 16.73
C LYS A 291 -11.01 16.96 17.92
N GLU A 292 -11.67 18.11 17.97
CA GLU A 292 -11.66 19.01 19.12
C GLU A 292 -13.12 19.30 19.52
N GLU A 293 -13.54 18.88 20.71
CA GLU A 293 -14.94 19.06 21.13
C GLU A 293 -15.29 20.56 21.24
N GLY A 294 -16.31 21.00 20.49
CA GLY A 294 -16.64 22.42 20.35
C GLY A 294 -15.60 23.23 19.58
N GLY A 295 -14.63 22.57 18.93
CA GLY A 295 -13.56 23.19 18.17
C GLY A 295 -14.04 23.89 16.90
N PRO A 296 -13.26 24.87 16.40
CA PRO A 296 -13.57 25.50 15.13
C PRO A 296 -13.41 24.50 13.98
N ARG A 297 -14.25 24.61 12.94
CA ARG A 297 -14.12 23.86 11.68
C ARG A 297 -14.32 22.34 11.77
N GLU A 298 -15.09 21.88 12.76
CA GLU A 298 -15.51 20.48 12.86
C GLU A 298 -16.31 20.01 11.63
N ASP A 299 -17.05 20.91 10.98
CA ASP A 299 -17.71 20.66 9.70
C ASP A 299 -16.72 20.27 8.60
N LEU A 300 -15.62 21.01 8.47
CA LEU A 300 -14.55 20.69 7.52
C LEU A 300 -13.81 19.41 7.89
N ARG A 301 -13.62 19.12 9.18
CA ARG A 301 -13.01 17.85 9.61
C ARG A 301 -13.87 16.66 9.16
N VAL A 302 -15.17 16.71 9.40
CA VAL A 302 -16.10 15.64 8.98
C VAL A 302 -16.08 15.46 7.46
N GLU A 303 -16.06 16.56 6.69
CA GLU A 303 -15.97 16.50 5.22
C GLU A 303 -14.64 15.88 4.75
N GLU A 304 -13.51 16.30 5.33
CA GLU A 304 -12.20 15.75 5.00
C GLU A 304 -12.11 14.26 5.38
N TRP A 305 -12.57 13.88 6.57
CA TRP A 305 -12.49 12.52 7.08
C TRP A 305 -13.29 11.52 6.25
N ARG A 306 -14.42 11.95 5.67
CA ARG A 306 -15.23 11.10 4.78
C ARG A 306 -14.42 10.50 3.63
N LEU A 307 -13.39 11.21 3.17
CA LEU A 307 -12.48 10.74 2.13
C LEU A 307 -11.15 10.24 2.71
N ASP A 308 -10.54 11.05 3.57
CA ASP A 308 -9.14 10.88 3.93
C ASP A 308 -8.93 9.69 4.88
N VAL A 309 -9.82 9.48 5.87
CA VAL A 309 -9.68 8.39 6.87
C VAL A 309 -9.80 7.00 6.24
N PRO A 310 -10.82 6.72 5.39
CA PRO A 310 -10.89 5.41 4.73
C PRO A 310 -9.70 5.15 3.78
N THR A 311 -9.04 6.19 3.27
CA THR A 311 -7.90 6.06 2.32
C THR A 311 -6.52 5.97 2.97
N ILE A 312 -6.41 5.97 4.32
CA ILE A 312 -5.09 6.04 4.97
C ILE A 312 -4.18 4.87 4.62
N GLY A 313 -4.71 3.65 4.47
CA GLY A 313 -3.88 2.49 4.13
C GLY A 313 -3.13 2.65 2.81
N GLY A 314 -3.66 3.44 1.87
CA GLY A 314 -3.01 3.74 0.60
C GLY A 314 -1.75 4.61 0.75
N VAL A 315 -1.61 5.29 1.89
CA VAL A 315 -0.37 5.99 2.25
C VAL A 315 0.70 4.98 2.65
N TYR A 316 0.35 3.83 3.23
CA TYR A 316 1.28 2.84 3.77
C TYR A 316 1.62 1.72 2.76
N GLU A 317 0.63 1.20 2.03
CA GLU A 317 0.66 -0.05 1.24
C GLU A 317 1.92 -0.30 0.39
N PHE A 318 2.50 0.73 -0.23
CA PHE A 318 3.69 0.56 -1.09
C PHE A 318 4.92 1.34 -0.63
N ASN A 319 4.86 1.95 0.55
CA ASN A 319 5.92 2.79 1.07
C ASN A 319 6.74 2.09 2.16
N LYS A 320 7.96 2.61 2.36
CA LYS A 320 8.78 2.27 3.53
C LYS A 320 8.21 2.99 4.75
N VAL A 321 7.77 2.25 5.75
CA VAL A 321 7.11 2.80 6.95
C VAL A 321 8.09 2.87 8.11
N VAL A 322 8.00 3.92 8.91
CA VAL A 322 8.75 4.08 10.15
C VAL A 322 7.81 3.81 11.32
N ILE A 323 8.11 2.79 12.14
CA ILE A 323 7.18 2.27 13.15
C ILE A 323 7.73 2.50 14.56
N TYR A 324 7.00 3.25 15.39
CA TYR A 324 7.30 3.41 16.82
C TYR A 324 6.47 2.43 17.67
N LEU A 325 7.07 1.32 18.08
CA LEU A 325 6.39 0.27 18.86
C LEU A 325 6.12 0.66 20.33
N SER A 326 6.97 1.51 20.93
CA SER A 326 6.82 1.98 22.33
C SER A 326 6.01 3.27 22.48
N GLY A 327 5.44 3.79 21.39
CA GLY A 327 4.75 5.08 21.33
C GLY A 327 5.53 6.13 20.54
N LEU A 328 4.81 7.03 19.88
CA LEU A 328 5.37 8.01 18.95
C LEU A 328 6.54 8.81 19.55
N GLY A 329 7.70 8.78 18.89
CA GLY A 329 8.89 9.53 19.29
C GLY A 329 9.66 8.96 20.48
N ARG A 330 9.19 7.89 21.13
CA ARG A 330 9.84 7.30 22.31
C ARG A 330 10.97 6.33 21.93
N PRO A 331 11.98 6.16 22.79
CA PRO A 331 12.95 5.09 22.67
C PRO A 331 12.27 3.71 22.71
N LEU A 332 12.76 2.77 21.91
CA LEU A 332 12.30 1.40 21.87
C LEU A 332 12.85 0.63 23.08
N ARG A 333 11.99 0.40 24.08
CA ARG A 333 12.36 -0.27 25.33
C ARG A 333 11.44 -1.43 25.60
N LEU A 334 11.99 -2.64 25.72
CA LEU A 334 11.19 -3.85 25.93
C LEU A 334 10.36 -3.80 27.22
N LYS A 335 10.88 -3.20 28.29
CA LYS A 335 10.17 -3.00 29.56
C LYS A 335 8.94 -2.07 29.46
N ASP A 336 8.93 -1.19 28.47
CA ASP A 336 7.86 -0.21 28.25
C ASP A 336 6.83 -0.75 27.23
N ILE A 337 7.06 -1.95 26.67
CA ILE A 337 6.16 -2.63 25.74
C ILE A 337 5.42 -3.73 26.48
N ASP A 338 4.16 -3.47 26.79
CA ASP A 338 3.21 -4.52 27.15
C ASP A 338 2.65 -5.14 25.85
N LEU A 339 3.09 -6.36 25.52
CA LEU A 339 2.64 -7.10 24.33
C LEU A 339 1.18 -7.53 24.40
N ASP A 340 0.60 -7.59 25.61
CA ASP A 340 -0.78 -8.00 25.83
C ASP A 340 -1.75 -6.80 25.90
N SER A 341 -1.23 -5.58 25.95
CA SER A 341 -2.04 -4.37 25.95
C SER A 341 -2.79 -4.17 24.63
N ASP A 342 -4.08 -3.82 24.73
CA ASP A 342 -4.90 -3.41 23.57
C ASP A 342 -4.35 -2.18 22.82
N ARG A 343 -3.46 -1.41 23.47
CA ARG A 343 -2.80 -0.25 22.85
C ARG A 343 -1.49 -0.59 22.15
N ASN A 344 -0.99 -1.81 22.35
CA ASN A 344 0.21 -2.29 21.69
C ASN A 344 0.03 -2.23 20.16
N TRP A 345 1.09 -1.86 19.46
CA TRP A 345 1.07 -1.74 18.01
C TRP A 345 0.59 -3.01 17.30
N PHE A 346 1.01 -4.21 17.74
CA PHE A 346 0.61 -5.49 17.14
C PHE A 346 -0.87 -5.83 17.37
N ARG A 347 -1.48 -5.25 18.42
CA ARG A 347 -2.85 -5.56 18.86
C ARG A 347 -3.90 -4.67 18.22
N ARG A 348 -3.54 -3.53 17.63
CA ARG A 348 -4.52 -2.56 17.12
C ARG A 348 -5.01 -2.96 15.72
N ALA A 349 -6.31 -2.80 15.47
CA ALA A 349 -6.91 -3.10 14.17
C ALA A 349 -6.36 -2.20 13.06
N TRP A 350 -6.26 -0.90 13.30
CA TRP A 350 -5.79 0.08 12.31
C TRP A 350 -4.36 -0.18 11.85
N THR A 351 -3.45 -0.60 12.74
CA THR A 351 -2.04 -0.81 12.41
C THR A 351 -1.80 -1.99 11.46
N LEU A 352 -2.81 -2.85 11.22
CA LEU A 352 -2.74 -3.95 10.24
C LEU A 352 -2.47 -3.43 8.82
N GLN A 353 -3.02 -2.26 8.47
CA GLN A 353 -2.78 -1.63 7.16
C GLN A 353 -1.58 -0.68 7.15
N GLU A 354 -0.89 -0.51 8.29
CA GLU A 354 0.20 0.46 8.48
C GLU A 354 1.60 -0.20 8.46
N VAL A 355 1.71 -1.42 7.94
CA VAL A 355 2.97 -2.18 7.87
C VAL A 355 3.88 -1.68 6.74
N GLY A 356 3.27 -1.40 5.58
CA GLY A 356 3.95 -1.05 4.33
C GLY A 356 4.81 -2.17 3.74
N SER A 357 5.36 -1.92 2.54
CA SER A 357 6.15 -2.93 1.79
C SER A 357 7.52 -3.19 2.40
N GLN A 358 8.02 -2.22 3.16
CA GLN A 358 9.22 -2.27 3.96
C GLN A 358 8.97 -1.48 5.23
N HIS A 359 9.63 -1.83 6.33
CA HIS A 359 9.52 -1.06 7.57
C HIS A 359 10.87 -0.89 8.27
N ILE A 360 10.95 0.17 9.08
CA ILE A 360 12.06 0.45 10.00
C ILE A 360 11.44 0.61 11.38
N ILE A 361 12.01 -0.04 12.39
CA ILE A 361 11.62 0.21 13.77
C ILE A 361 12.35 1.46 14.26
N ALA A 362 11.56 2.44 14.71
CA ALA A 362 12.02 3.74 15.16
C ALA A 362 12.28 3.75 16.68
N GLY A 363 12.96 4.80 17.15
CA GLY A 363 13.41 4.89 18.53
C GLY A 363 14.49 3.87 18.87
N ASP A 364 15.17 3.32 17.87
CA ASP A 364 16.16 2.25 18.06
C ASP A 364 17.34 2.73 18.91
N MET A 365 17.78 1.86 19.82
CA MET A 365 18.79 2.14 20.83
C MET A 365 19.95 1.14 20.68
N PRO A 366 21.22 1.56 20.85
CA PRO A 366 22.38 0.66 20.71
C PRO A 366 22.33 -0.58 21.62
N ASP A 367 21.64 -0.51 22.75
CA ASP A 367 21.39 -1.56 23.73
C ASP A 367 19.91 -2.04 23.74
N GLY A 368 19.15 -1.66 22.71
CA GLY A 368 17.74 -1.98 22.53
C GLY A 368 17.49 -3.40 22.04
N PRO A 369 16.21 -3.82 21.99
CA PRO A 369 15.84 -5.19 21.63
C PRO A 369 16.23 -5.57 20.19
N MET A 370 16.37 -4.60 19.28
CA MET A 370 16.79 -4.85 17.90
C MET A 370 18.25 -5.34 17.76
N HIS A 371 19.08 -5.14 18.79
CA HIS A 371 20.49 -5.51 18.79
C HIS A 371 20.81 -6.65 19.76
N ALA A 372 19.79 -7.25 20.37
CA ALA A 372 19.99 -8.33 21.31
C ALA A 372 20.57 -9.57 20.61
N GLN A 373 21.59 -10.17 21.22
CA GLN A 373 22.25 -11.36 20.67
C GLN A 373 21.43 -12.62 20.95
N ARG A 374 21.47 -13.54 20.00
CA ARG A 374 20.97 -14.89 20.21
C ARG A 374 21.96 -15.68 21.07
N ILE A 375 21.45 -16.53 21.95
CA ILE A 375 22.24 -17.47 22.75
C ILE A 375 22.62 -18.69 21.89
N ASP A 376 23.47 -19.58 22.41
CA ASP A 376 24.12 -20.65 21.64
C ASP A 376 23.15 -21.64 20.94
N ASP A 377 21.91 -21.76 21.42
CA ASP A 377 20.86 -22.59 20.82
C ASP A 377 20.08 -21.89 19.68
N GLY A 378 20.43 -20.64 19.37
CA GLY A 378 19.77 -19.80 18.37
C GLY A 378 18.55 -19.03 18.89
N ASN A 379 18.25 -19.11 20.20
CA ASN A 379 17.13 -18.43 20.84
C ASN A 379 17.55 -17.10 21.52
N TYR A 380 16.61 -16.39 22.16
CA TYR A 380 16.85 -15.16 22.91
C TYR A 380 16.89 -15.42 24.42
N GLU A 381 17.63 -14.58 25.14
CA GLU A 381 17.88 -14.73 26.59
C GLU A 381 16.59 -14.76 27.43
N THR A 382 15.56 -13.99 27.03
CA THR A 382 14.31 -13.89 27.78
C THR A 382 13.11 -14.29 26.92
N ALA A 383 12.10 -14.91 27.56
CA ALA A 383 10.85 -15.27 26.90
C ALA A 383 10.12 -14.05 26.31
N LEU A 384 10.24 -12.87 26.95
CA LEU A 384 9.67 -11.63 26.45
C LEU A 384 10.35 -11.16 25.16
N LEU A 385 11.68 -11.25 25.09
CA LEU A 385 12.44 -10.89 23.90
C LEU A 385 12.20 -11.88 22.74
N MET A 386 12.11 -13.17 23.04
CA MET A 386 11.72 -14.20 22.07
C MET A 386 10.34 -13.88 21.48
N ARG A 387 9.34 -13.64 22.34
CA ARG A 387 7.99 -13.27 21.91
C ARG A 387 7.97 -11.96 21.11
N PHE A 388 8.76 -10.96 21.50
CA PHE A 388 8.89 -9.70 20.75
C PHE A 388 9.39 -9.94 19.31
N HIS A 389 10.42 -10.76 19.14
CA HIS A 389 10.94 -11.09 17.81
C HIS A 389 9.97 -11.98 17.01
N GLU A 390 9.25 -12.89 17.64
CA GLU A 390 8.20 -13.68 16.98
C GLU A 390 7.07 -12.77 16.44
N GLU A 391 6.58 -11.82 17.25
CA GLU A 391 5.57 -10.85 16.83
C GLU A 391 6.13 -9.95 15.71
N LEU A 392 7.37 -9.48 15.83
CA LEU A 392 8.03 -8.65 14.82
C LEU A 392 8.22 -9.40 13.49
N ASP A 393 8.66 -10.65 13.51
CA ASP A 393 8.81 -11.49 12.32
C ASP A 393 7.45 -11.79 11.66
N SER A 394 6.37 -11.76 12.45
CA SER A 394 5.00 -11.87 11.92
C SER A 394 4.51 -10.61 11.21
N VAL A 395 5.18 -9.45 11.39
CA VAL A 395 4.88 -8.19 10.70
C VAL A 395 5.38 -8.26 9.26
N THR A 396 4.67 -9.03 8.46
CA THR A 396 4.85 -9.08 7.02
C THR A 396 3.63 -8.47 6.34
N MET A 397 3.89 -7.68 5.30
CA MET A 397 2.81 -7.16 4.47
C MET A 397 2.19 -8.31 3.66
N CYS A 398 1.12 -8.88 4.17
CA CYS A 398 0.38 -9.99 3.56
C CYS A 398 -0.61 -9.50 2.49
N LEU A 399 -0.18 -8.59 1.60
CA LEU A 399 -1.02 -8.22 0.46
C LEU A 399 -1.36 -9.48 -0.33
N PHE A 400 -2.61 -9.58 -0.74
CA PHE A 400 -3.14 -10.70 -1.51
C PHE A 400 -3.28 -12.05 -0.78
N TYR A 401 -3.04 -12.10 0.54
CA TYR A 401 -3.26 -13.28 1.39
C TYR A 401 -4.46 -13.05 2.32
N VAL A 402 -5.67 -13.24 1.79
CA VAL A 402 -6.93 -12.94 2.47
C VAL A 402 -7.04 -13.61 3.84
N PHE A 403 -6.70 -14.89 3.94
CA PHE A 403 -6.87 -15.62 5.19
C PHE A 403 -5.81 -15.30 6.23
N ALA A 404 -4.56 -15.07 5.83
CA ALA A 404 -3.50 -14.61 6.72
C ALA A 404 -3.82 -13.23 7.31
N VAL A 405 -4.29 -12.31 6.48
CA VAL A 405 -4.74 -10.98 6.92
C VAL A 405 -5.92 -11.09 7.89
N LEU A 406 -6.91 -11.92 7.58
CA LEU A 406 -8.06 -12.15 8.47
C LEU A 406 -7.64 -12.81 9.79
N ALA A 407 -6.70 -13.77 9.76
CA ALA A 407 -6.17 -14.43 10.95
C ALA A 407 -5.39 -13.44 11.83
N ASP A 408 -4.71 -12.47 11.23
CA ASP A 408 -4.08 -11.41 12.01
C ASP A 408 -5.12 -10.44 12.60
N MET A 409 -6.16 -10.08 11.84
CA MET A 409 -7.28 -9.29 12.36
C MET A 409 -8.04 -10.00 13.48
N GLN A 410 -8.12 -11.33 13.52
CA GLN A 410 -8.68 -12.10 14.64
C GLN A 410 -7.98 -11.79 15.97
N LYS A 411 -6.68 -11.51 15.91
CA LYS A 411 -5.85 -11.15 17.07
C LYS A 411 -5.86 -9.66 17.36
N ARG A 412 -6.64 -8.83 16.64
CA ARG A 412 -6.62 -7.39 16.80
C ARG A 412 -7.90 -6.84 17.41
N VAL A 413 -7.75 -5.75 18.15
CA VAL A 413 -8.80 -5.04 18.88
C VAL A 413 -8.94 -3.62 18.35
N SER A 414 -10.10 -3.02 18.58
CA SER A 414 -10.39 -1.63 18.24
C SER A 414 -11.38 -1.04 19.23
N THR A 415 -11.35 0.29 19.38
CA THR A 415 -12.33 1.01 20.21
C THR A 415 -13.71 0.98 19.57
N ASN A 416 -13.79 1.28 18.26
CA ASN A 416 -15.00 1.07 17.49
C ASN A 416 -14.91 -0.28 16.77
N PRO A 417 -15.85 -1.23 16.97
CA PRO A 417 -15.82 -2.51 16.28
C PRO A 417 -15.70 -2.40 14.75
N VAL A 418 -16.35 -1.42 14.11
CA VAL A 418 -16.35 -1.23 12.65
C VAL A 418 -14.95 -0.97 12.11
N ASP A 419 -14.05 -0.42 12.94
CA ASP A 419 -12.65 -0.19 12.57
C ASP A 419 -11.89 -1.48 12.24
N ARG A 420 -12.35 -2.64 12.74
CA ARG A 420 -11.76 -3.94 12.34
C ARG A 420 -12.05 -4.25 10.88
N VAL A 421 -13.21 -3.85 10.37
CA VAL A 421 -13.55 -4.00 8.95
C VAL A 421 -12.84 -2.92 8.14
N ALA A 422 -12.84 -1.67 8.60
CA ALA A 422 -12.14 -0.58 7.91
C ALA A 422 -10.62 -0.83 7.81
N GLY A 423 -10.02 -1.41 8.86
CA GLY A 423 -8.63 -1.84 8.90
C GLY A 423 -8.24 -2.90 7.87
N LEU A 424 -9.22 -3.59 7.30
CA LEU A 424 -9.03 -4.59 6.25
C LEU A 424 -9.14 -4.02 4.83
N ALA A 425 -9.51 -2.75 4.68
CA ALA A 425 -9.73 -2.14 3.38
C ALA A 425 -8.52 -2.34 2.47
N PHE A 426 -7.36 -1.75 2.75
CA PHE A 426 -6.19 -1.92 1.88
C PHE A 426 -5.61 -3.35 1.87
N PRO A 427 -5.48 -4.06 3.00
CA PRO A 427 -4.99 -5.44 3.00
C PRO A 427 -5.76 -6.41 2.09
N LEU A 428 -7.06 -6.21 1.91
CA LEU A 428 -7.91 -7.06 1.06
C LEU A 428 -8.06 -6.54 -0.39
N GLY A 429 -7.31 -5.48 -0.75
CA GLY A 429 -7.19 -4.97 -2.11
C GLY A 429 -8.52 -4.70 -2.82
N PRO A 430 -9.36 -3.76 -2.37
CA PRO A 430 -10.58 -3.41 -3.04
C PRO A 430 -10.30 -2.42 -4.17
N TYR A 431 -11.07 -2.52 -5.26
CA TYR A 431 -11.01 -1.51 -6.33
C TYR A 431 -11.76 -0.22 -5.95
N ALA A 432 -12.59 -0.27 -4.91
CA ALA A 432 -13.29 0.87 -4.31
C ALA A 432 -13.46 0.66 -2.79
N ILE A 433 -13.37 1.70 -1.98
CA ILE A 433 -13.62 1.59 -0.52
C ILE A 433 -15.10 1.91 -0.25
N PRO A 434 -15.83 1.04 0.49
CA PRO A 434 -17.21 1.32 0.86
C PRO A 434 -17.32 2.52 1.79
N ALA A 435 -18.54 3.01 1.97
CA ALA A 435 -18.83 4.04 2.97
C ALA A 435 -18.41 3.55 4.36
N TYR A 436 -17.84 4.43 5.17
CA TYR A 436 -17.60 4.15 6.58
C TYR A 436 -18.63 4.91 7.41
N HIS A 437 -19.44 4.19 8.17
CA HIS A 437 -20.32 4.77 9.16
C HIS A 437 -20.14 4.08 10.51
N GLU A 438 -19.84 4.84 11.57
CA GLU A 438 -19.62 4.29 12.91
C GLU A 438 -20.83 3.51 13.46
N SER A 439 -22.03 3.78 12.93
CA SER A 439 -23.29 3.14 13.33
C SER A 439 -23.62 1.86 12.55
N GLU A 440 -22.81 1.48 11.56
CA GLU A 440 -23.06 0.27 10.77
C GLU A 440 -22.87 -1.01 11.59
N THR A 441 -23.61 -2.05 11.22
CA THR A 441 -23.33 -3.38 11.77
C THR A 441 -22.04 -3.92 11.15
N LEU A 442 -21.32 -4.75 11.90
CA LEU A 442 -20.09 -5.38 11.41
C LEU A 442 -20.33 -6.24 10.16
N GLU A 443 -21.49 -6.90 10.09
CA GLU A 443 -21.84 -7.74 8.94
C GLU A 443 -22.14 -6.90 7.69
N ASP A 444 -22.80 -5.74 7.84
CA ASP A 444 -23.08 -4.85 6.72
C ASP A 444 -21.78 -4.24 6.18
N ALA A 445 -20.91 -3.76 7.07
CA ALA A 445 -19.59 -3.23 6.70
C ALA A 445 -18.74 -4.31 6.01
N TRP A 446 -18.73 -5.54 6.56
CA TRP A 446 -18.01 -6.68 5.97
C TRP A 446 -18.56 -7.03 4.59
N THR A 447 -19.88 -7.10 4.45
CA THR A 447 -20.56 -7.37 3.18
C THR A 447 -20.20 -6.32 2.14
N ALA A 448 -20.23 -5.03 2.52
CA ALA A 448 -19.86 -3.94 1.62
C ALA A 448 -18.40 -4.05 1.18
N LEU A 449 -17.47 -4.38 2.09
CA LEU A 449 -16.06 -4.56 1.75
C LEU A 449 -15.85 -5.75 0.80
N VAL A 450 -16.47 -6.91 1.05
CA VAL A 450 -16.33 -8.08 0.17
C VAL A 450 -16.87 -7.80 -1.24
N ASN A 451 -17.97 -7.05 -1.35
CA ASN A 451 -18.53 -6.64 -2.65
C ASN A 451 -17.55 -5.79 -3.47
N THR A 452 -16.68 -5.01 -2.82
CA THR A 452 -15.69 -4.15 -3.49
C THR A 452 -14.28 -4.72 -3.60
N MET A 453 -14.01 -5.91 -3.05
CA MET A 453 -12.73 -6.62 -3.23
C MET A 453 -12.42 -6.89 -4.71
N TYR A 454 -11.16 -7.15 -5.06
CA TYR A 454 -10.89 -7.72 -6.39
C TYR A 454 -11.57 -9.08 -6.56
N ALA A 455 -12.01 -9.39 -7.80
CA ALA A 455 -12.74 -10.61 -8.10
C ALA A 455 -11.99 -11.89 -7.69
N HIS A 456 -10.65 -11.90 -7.81
CA HIS A 456 -9.82 -13.03 -7.42
C HIS A 456 -9.77 -13.24 -5.90
N MET A 457 -9.80 -12.16 -5.10
CA MET A 457 -9.89 -12.26 -3.64
C MET A 457 -11.19 -12.92 -3.21
N ARG A 458 -12.31 -12.51 -3.82
CA ARG A 458 -13.59 -13.15 -3.56
C ARG A 458 -13.57 -14.65 -3.89
N ALA A 459 -12.89 -15.05 -4.97
CA ALA A 459 -12.81 -16.46 -5.34
C ALA A 459 -12.09 -17.33 -4.28
N LEU A 460 -11.20 -16.75 -3.45
CA LEU A 460 -10.61 -17.47 -2.32
C LEU A 460 -11.68 -17.90 -1.29
N PHE A 461 -12.69 -17.06 -1.03
CA PHE A 461 -13.82 -17.47 -0.18
C PHE A 461 -14.65 -18.59 -0.81
N LEU A 462 -14.88 -18.53 -2.13
CA LEU A 462 -15.64 -19.59 -2.81
C LEU A 462 -14.88 -20.93 -2.76
N LEU A 463 -13.60 -20.93 -3.11
CA LEU A 463 -12.84 -22.13 -3.43
C LEU A 463 -12.02 -22.71 -2.27
N LEU A 464 -11.73 -21.93 -1.23
CA LEU A 464 -10.85 -22.37 -0.13
C LEU A 464 -11.53 -22.33 1.24
N TYR A 465 -12.45 -21.41 1.49
CA TYR A 465 -13.17 -21.40 2.77
C TYR A 465 -14.15 -22.58 2.81
N PRO A 466 -14.04 -23.53 3.75
CA PRO A 466 -14.81 -24.77 3.67
C PRO A 466 -16.24 -24.67 4.19
N GLY A 467 -16.53 -23.65 5.02
CA GLY A 467 -17.85 -23.45 5.60
C GLY A 467 -18.84 -22.84 4.61
N VAL A 468 -20.12 -23.11 4.85
CA VAL A 468 -21.24 -22.42 4.19
C VAL A 468 -21.48 -21.09 4.91
N GLY A 469 -21.72 -20.03 4.16
CA GLY A 469 -22.09 -18.72 4.70
C GLY A 469 -23.37 -18.77 5.51
N LEU A 470 -23.35 -18.15 6.70
CA LEU A 470 -24.53 -18.07 7.56
C LEU A 470 -25.50 -16.95 7.14
N GLY A 471 -25.04 -15.99 6.34
CA GLY A 471 -25.84 -14.86 5.85
C GLY A 471 -26.75 -15.21 4.66
N CYS A 472 -27.19 -14.17 3.95
CA CYS A 472 -27.93 -14.32 2.69
C CYS A 472 -27.06 -14.92 1.59
N LYS A 473 -25.76 -14.62 1.62
CA LYS A 473 -24.78 -15.19 0.70
C LYS A 473 -24.17 -16.47 1.26
N LYS A 474 -24.45 -17.63 0.65
CA LYS A 474 -23.99 -18.95 1.13
C LYS A 474 -22.58 -19.30 0.67
N TRP A 475 -22.13 -18.72 -0.44
CA TRP A 475 -20.82 -19.00 -1.02
C TRP A 475 -19.62 -18.40 -0.25
N ARG A 476 -19.86 -17.39 0.59
CA ARG A 476 -18.83 -16.64 1.34
C ARG A 476 -19.09 -16.64 2.86
N PRO A 477 -18.07 -16.48 3.70
CA PRO A 477 -18.26 -16.37 5.14
C PRO A 477 -18.85 -15.02 5.56
N THR A 478 -19.61 -15.05 6.66
CA THR A 478 -20.00 -13.85 7.43
C THR A 478 -18.82 -13.30 8.24
N TRP A 479 -18.94 -12.08 8.73
CA TRP A 479 -17.95 -11.46 9.62
C TRP A 479 -17.68 -12.34 10.85
N ASP A 480 -18.75 -12.84 11.46
CA ASP A 480 -18.67 -13.68 12.65
C ASP A 480 -17.94 -15.00 12.37
N GLN A 481 -18.13 -15.58 11.19
CA GLN A 481 -17.42 -16.78 10.77
C GLN A 481 -15.92 -16.52 10.59
N VAL A 482 -15.54 -15.46 9.86
CA VAL A 482 -14.12 -15.16 9.64
C VAL A 482 -13.40 -14.75 10.92
N MET A 483 -14.11 -14.25 11.94
CA MET A 483 -13.50 -13.84 13.19
C MET A 483 -13.42 -14.95 14.26
N LYS A 484 -14.26 -15.99 14.18
CA LYS A 484 -14.35 -17.02 15.24
C LYS A 484 -13.88 -18.41 14.81
N GLN A 485 -13.82 -18.68 13.50
CA GLN A 485 -13.48 -20.00 12.99
C GLN A 485 -12.02 -20.09 12.52
N PRO A 486 -11.42 -21.28 12.53
CA PRO A 486 -10.14 -21.51 11.88
C PRO A 486 -10.22 -21.15 10.40
N LEU A 487 -9.24 -20.40 9.91
CA LEU A 487 -9.16 -19.97 8.53
C LEU A 487 -8.26 -20.92 7.72
N PRO A 488 -8.57 -21.16 6.43
CA PRO A 488 -7.70 -21.92 5.53
C PRO A 488 -6.32 -21.27 5.38
N LYS A 489 -5.36 -22.04 4.86
CA LYS A 489 -4.12 -21.46 4.35
C LYS A 489 -4.40 -20.78 3.01
N ASP A 490 -3.82 -19.62 2.80
CA ASP A 490 -3.84 -18.99 1.49
C ASP A 490 -3.02 -19.79 0.47
N VAL A 491 -3.29 -19.53 -0.82
CA VAL A 491 -2.64 -20.18 -1.95
C VAL A 491 -2.22 -19.14 -2.98
N ASN A 492 -1.08 -19.40 -3.62
CA ASN A 492 -0.63 -18.58 -4.75
C ASN A 492 -1.34 -19.02 -6.04
N ASN A 493 -1.43 -18.11 -7.02
CA ASN A 493 -1.80 -18.40 -8.42
C ASN A 493 -3.28 -18.75 -8.68
N LEU A 494 -4.22 -18.21 -7.89
CA LEU A 494 -5.65 -18.31 -8.19
C LEU A 494 -6.06 -17.27 -9.25
N TYR A 495 -6.02 -17.63 -10.53
CA TYR A 495 -6.36 -16.72 -11.66
C TYR A 495 -7.85 -16.69 -12.03
N THR A 496 -8.74 -17.17 -11.15
CA THR A 496 -10.18 -17.08 -11.34
C THR A 496 -10.78 -16.02 -10.43
N GLY A 497 -12.03 -15.60 -10.68
CA GLY A 497 -12.66 -14.54 -9.91
C GLY A 497 -14.16 -14.67 -9.81
N VAL A 498 -14.69 -14.25 -8.66
CA VAL A 498 -16.13 -14.04 -8.46
C VAL A 498 -16.44 -12.59 -8.78
N LYS A 499 -17.31 -12.35 -9.75
CA LYS A 499 -17.79 -11.03 -10.13
C LYS A 499 -18.97 -10.65 -9.25
N HIS A 500 -19.15 -9.34 -9.07
CA HIS A 500 -20.21 -8.74 -8.29
C HIS A 500 -20.85 -7.64 -9.13
N ASP A 501 -22.17 -7.58 -9.15
CA ASP A 501 -22.95 -6.50 -9.74
C ASP A 501 -23.60 -5.68 -8.63
N ASP A 502 -23.20 -4.41 -8.53
CA ASP A 502 -23.68 -3.49 -7.50
C ASP A 502 -25.16 -3.10 -7.69
N GLU A 503 -25.72 -3.20 -8.91
CA GLU A 503 -27.11 -2.85 -9.20
C GLU A 503 -28.08 -3.94 -8.77
N THR A 504 -27.75 -5.19 -9.09
CA THR A 504 -28.59 -6.35 -8.78
C THR A 504 -28.23 -7.01 -7.45
N GLY A 505 -27.02 -6.76 -6.93
CA GLY A 505 -26.44 -7.45 -5.79
C GLY A 505 -26.10 -8.91 -6.09
N GLU A 506 -26.11 -9.34 -7.36
CA GLU A 506 -25.79 -10.70 -7.77
C GLU A 506 -24.27 -10.94 -7.84
N ASP A 507 -23.87 -12.16 -7.46
CA ASP A 507 -22.50 -12.62 -7.60
C ASP A 507 -22.47 -13.76 -8.60
N TRP A 508 -21.46 -13.83 -9.45
CA TRP A 508 -21.29 -14.97 -10.35
C TRP A 508 -19.84 -15.39 -10.53
N PHE A 509 -19.67 -16.67 -10.80
CA PHE A 509 -18.40 -17.30 -11.08
C PHE A 509 -18.32 -17.75 -12.53
N GLU A 510 -17.22 -17.40 -13.20
CA GLU A 510 -16.92 -17.83 -14.56
C GLU A 510 -15.63 -18.66 -14.54
N GLY A 511 -15.75 -19.96 -14.78
CA GLY A 511 -14.62 -20.88 -14.74
C GLY A 511 -15.01 -22.33 -15.05
N PRO A 512 -14.06 -23.27 -14.89
CA PRO A 512 -14.33 -24.71 -14.96
C PRO A 512 -15.54 -25.13 -14.13
N CYS A 513 -16.43 -25.90 -14.73
CA CYS A 513 -17.63 -26.45 -14.08
C CYS A 513 -17.86 -27.89 -14.48
N ILE A 514 -18.22 -28.71 -13.50
CA ILE A 514 -18.71 -30.07 -13.70
C ILE A 514 -20.12 -30.11 -13.13
N ASP A 515 -21.11 -30.28 -14.00
CA ASP A 515 -22.51 -30.15 -13.60
C ASP A 515 -22.97 -31.24 -12.64
N LYS A 516 -22.47 -32.47 -12.84
CA LYS A 516 -22.82 -33.65 -12.05
C LYS A 516 -21.59 -34.49 -11.77
N ALA A 517 -21.17 -34.50 -10.51
CA ALA A 517 -20.12 -35.36 -10.01
C ALA A 517 -20.54 -35.99 -8.68
N HIS A 518 -20.40 -37.31 -8.57
CA HIS A 518 -20.70 -38.03 -7.34
C HIS A 518 -19.49 -37.96 -6.41
N VAL A 519 -19.65 -37.30 -5.26
CA VAL A 519 -18.61 -37.13 -4.25
C VAL A 519 -18.87 -38.14 -3.14
N ARG A 520 -17.87 -38.95 -2.78
CA ARG A 520 -18.00 -39.95 -1.71
C ARG A 520 -16.76 -40.04 -0.83
N GLY A 521 -16.94 -40.50 0.42
CA GLY A 521 -15.87 -40.69 1.39
C GLY A 521 -15.71 -39.57 2.43
N PHE A 522 -16.67 -38.64 2.53
CA PHE A 522 -16.59 -37.47 3.41
C PHE A 522 -17.78 -37.28 4.36
N ASP A 523 -18.67 -38.28 4.45
CA ASP A 523 -19.93 -38.24 5.23
C ASP A 523 -19.72 -38.02 6.72
N ALA A 524 -18.69 -38.64 7.28
CA ALA A 524 -18.32 -38.47 8.68
C ALA A 524 -17.32 -37.32 8.81
N GLY A 525 -17.64 -36.33 9.65
CA GLY A 525 -16.67 -35.35 10.11
C GLY A 525 -15.53 -36.03 10.87
N SER A 526 -14.32 -35.46 10.83
CA SER A 526 -13.18 -35.94 11.60
C SER A 526 -12.91 -35.04 12.81
N ALA A 527 -12.58 -35.65 13.95
CA ALA A 527 -12.05 -34.95 15.12
C ALA A 527 -10.56 -34.59 14.96
N GLU A 528 -9.83 -35.34 14.12
CA GLU A 528 -8.39 -35.20 13.89
C GLU A 528 -8.12 -34.25 12.72
N GLY A 529 -7.09 -33.39 12.87
CA GLY A 529 -6.66 -32.43 11.87
C GLY A 529 -5.89 -33.03 10.68
N CYS A 530 -6.21 -34.26 10.29
CA CYS A 530 -5.60 -34.95 9.16
C CYS A 530 -6.45 -34.79 7.90
N ASP A 531 -5.78 -34.80 6.75
CA ASP A 531 -6.45 -34.79 5.45
C ASP A 531 -7.32 -36.04 5.30
N ARG A 532 -8.57 -35.83 4.89
CA ARG A 532 -9.47 -36.93 4.55
C ARG A 532 -9.43 -37.13 3.04
N TYR A 533 -9.36 -38.37 2.61
CA TYR A 533 -9.33 -38.75 1.21
C TYR A 533 -10.64 -39.39 0.80
N GLY A 534 -11.07 -39.09 -0.42
CA GLY A 534 -12.30 -39.59 -1.00
C GLY A 534 -12.16 -39.68 -2.52
N GLU A 535 -13.28 -39.87 -3.18
CA GLU A 535 -13.32 -40.06 -4.62
C GLU A 535 -14.35 -39.14 -5.26
N LEU A 536 -13.97 -38.59 -6.41
CA LEU A 536 -14.86 -37.89 -7.32
C LEU A 536 -15.16 -38.80 -8.50
N VAL A 537 -16.43 -39.14 -8.70
CA VAL A 537 -16.86 -39.96 -9.84
C VAL A 537 -17.66 -39.10 -10.81
N VAL A 538 -17.15 -38.94 -12.04
CA VAL A 538 -17.78 -38.13 -13.10
C VAL A 538 -18.10 -39.02 -14.29
N LYS A 539 -19.32 -38.90 -14.80
CA LYS A 539 -19.74 -39.60 -16.01
C LYS A 539 -19.65 -38.64 -17.21
N ALA A 540 -18.78 -38.97 -18.16
CA ALA A 540 -18.62 -38.26 -19.42
C ALA A 540 -19.87 -38.36 -20.30
N ALA A 541 -19.97 -37.49 -21.31
CA ALA A 541 -21.09 -37.46 -22.25
C ALA A 541 -21.22 -38.74 -23.09
N ASP A 542 -20.10 -39.43 -23.34
CA ASP A 542 -20.05 -40.74 -24.01
C ASP A 542 -20.44 -41.92 -23.10
N GLY A 543 -20.68 -41.63 -21.82
CA GLY A 543 -21.06 -42.59 -20.80
C GLY A 543 -19.90 -43.23 -20.03
N ILE A 544 -18.64 -42.91 -20.36
CA ILE A 544 -17.46 -43.38 -19.64
C ILE A 544 -17.43 -42.74 -18.26
N VAL A 545 -17.13 -43.56 -17.24
CA VAL A 545 -17.02 -43.10 -15.85
C VAL A 545 -15.55 -42.90 -15.52
N HIS A 546 -15.22 -41.70 -15.05
CA HIS A 546 -13.89 -41.33 -14.57
C HIS A 546 -13.93 -41.16 -13.06
N THR A 547 -12.93 -41.69 -12.37
CA THR A 547 -12.76 -41.55 -10.93
C THR A 547 -11.47 -40.80 -10.66
N PHE A 548 -11.54 -39.74 -9.85
CA PHE A 548 -10.40 -38.95 -9.43
C PHE A 548 -10.25 -39.05 -7.91
N LYS A 549 -9.00 -39.10 -7.43
CA LYS A 549 -8.71 -38.97 -6.01
C LYS A 549 -8.84 -37.51 -5.61
N ILE A 550 -9.51 -37.29 -4.49
CA ILE A 550 -9.70 -35.96 -3.92
C ILE A 550 -9.46 -36.01 -2.43
N HIS A 551 -9.11 -34.88 -1.84
CA HIS A 551 -8.99 -34.77 -0.40
C HIS A 551 -9.53 -33.44 0.13
N VAL A 552 -9.81 -33.41 1.43
CA VAL A 552 -10.22 -32.21 2.16
C VAL A 552 -9.31 -31.98 3.37
N THR A 553 -8.93 -30.72 3.58
CA THR A 553 -8.06 -30.27 4.68
C THR A 553 -8.88 -29.70 5.86
N HIS A 554 -10.18 -29.99 5.91
CA HIS A 554 -11.13 -29.44 6.87
C HIS A 554 -12.07 -30.50 7.49
N ARG A 555 -12.71 -30.12 8.60
CA ARG A 555 -13.56 -31.01 9.41
C ARG A 555 -15.02 -31.09 8.98
N PHE A 556 -15.50 -30.13 8.19
CA PHE A 556 -16.89 -30.10 7.74
C PHE A 556 -17.23 -31.37 6.92
N PRO A 557 -18.29 -32.12 7.28
CA PRO A 557 -18.71 -33.29 6.51
C PRO A 557 -19.27 -32.84 5.15
N ILE A 558 -19.05 -33.68 4.13
CA ILE A 558 -19.67 -33.53 2.81
C ILE A 558 -20.47 -34.81 2.61
N PRO A 559 -21.81 -34.77 2.69
CA PRO A 559 -22.64 -35.95 2.47
C PRO A 559 -22.38 -36.54 1.09
N GLU A 560 -22.36 -37.86 0.98
CA GLU A 560 -22.24 -38.56 -0.28
C GLU A 560 -23.48 -38.27 -1.14
N ASP A 561 -23.26 -37.58 -2.25
CA ASP A 561 -24.31 -37.15 -3.16
C ASP A 561 -23.70 -36.73 -4.50
N THR A 562 -24.57 -36.47 -5.48
CA THR A 562 -24.20 -35.81 -6.73
C THR A 562 -24.25 -34.30 -6.56
N TYR A 563 -23.10 -33.66 -6.80
CA TYR A 563 -22.93 -32.21 -6.71
C TYR A 563 -22.56 -31.60 -8.05
N THR A 564 -22.73 -30.29 -8.13
CA THR A 564 -22.06 -29.43 -9.10
C THR A 564 -20.73 -28.97 -8.51
N LEU A 565 -19.69 -28.93 -9.32
CA LEU A 565 -18.37 -28.43 -8.94
C LEU A 565 -18.00 -27.18 -9.73
N LEU A 566 -17.46 -26.18 -9.04
CA LEU A 566 -16.84 -24.99 -9.65
C LEU A 566 -15.35 -24.97 -9.32
N GLY A 567 -14.49 -24.94 -10.34
CA GLY A 567 -13.05 -25.12 -10.17
C GLY A 567 -12.23 -23.91 -10.55
N ASP A 568 -11.00 -23.82 -10.05
CA ASP A 568 -10.01 -22.86 -10.53
C ASP A 568 -9.41 -23.29 -11.88
N ASN A 569 -8.70 -22.38 -12.55
CA ASN A 569 -8.11 -22.66 -13.88
C ASN A 569 -7.02 -23.74 -13.86
N LEU A 570 -6.38 -23.98 -12.69
CA LEU A 570 -5.41 -25.05 -12.53
C LEU A 570 -6.06 -26.37 -12.13
N HIS A 571 -7.40 -26.41 -11.98
CA HIS A 571 -8.19 -27.59 -11.65
C HIS A 571 -7.81 -28.24 -10.32
N ARG A 572 -7.24 -27.44 -9.41
CA ARG A 572 -6.74 -27.88 -8.11
C ARG A 572 -7.78 -27.68 -7.01
N PHE A 573 -8.44 -26.53 -6.99
CA PHE A 573 -9.37 -26.15 -5.93
C PHE A 573 -10.78 -26.09 -6.48
N TRP A 574 -11.72 -26.73 -5.78
CA TRP A 574 -13.08 -26.89 -6.25
C TRP A 574 -14.08 -26.56 -5.14
N ALA A 575 -15.03 -25.69 -5.42
CA ALA A 575 -16.23 -25.52 -4.60
C ALA A 575 -17.25 -26.61 -4.96
N VAL A 576 -17.72 -27.32 -3.94
CA VAL A 576 -18.79 -28.31 -4.02
C VAL A 576 -20.10 -27.63 -3.69
N GLY A 577 -21.10 -27.77 -4.56
CA GLY A 577 -22.41 -27.15 -4.32
C GLY A 577 -23.57 -27.85 -5.01
N ARG A 578 -24.77 -27.42 -4.66
CA ARG A 578 -26.02 -27.88 -5.25
C ARG A 578 -26.52 -26.88 -6.27
N ARG A 579 -27.07 -27.40 -7.36
CA ARG A 579 -27.82 -26.61 -8.33
C ARG A 579 -29.25 -26.47 -7.85
N LEU A 580 -29.68 -25.24 -7.56
CA LEU A 580 -31.06 -24.95 -7.19
C LEU A 580 -31.99 -25.04 -8.42
N PRO A 581 -33.33 -25.14 -8.23
CA PRO A 581 -34.28 -25.22 -9.35
C PRO A 581 -34.18 -24.05 -10.34
N ASP A 582 -33.80 -22.86 -9.84
CA ASP A 582 -33.57 -21.64 -10.62
C ASP A 582 -32.17 -21.54 -11.24
N GLN A 583 -31.41 -22.64 -11.25
CA GLN A 583 -30.06 -22.78 -11.79
C GLN A 583 -28.95 -22.08 -10.99
N ARG A 584 -29.24 -21.45 -9.85
CA ARG A 584 -28.20 -20.86 -9.00
C ARG A 584 -27.38 -21.93 -8.28
N PHE A 585 -26.14 -21.60 -7.98
CA PHE A 585 -25.20 -22.47 -7.27
C PHE A 585 -25.22 -22.15 -5.77
N GLU A 586 -25.64 -23.10 -4.95
CA GLU A 586 -25.55 -23.02 -3.50
C GLU A 586 -24.36 -23.85 -3.01
N LYS A 587 -23.39 -23.19 -2.40
CA LYS A 587 -22.17 -23.83 -1.90
C LYS A 587 -22.48 -24.74 -0.70
N VAL A 588 -21.86 -25.92 -0.70
CA VAL A 588 -21.89 -26.89 0.40
C VAL A 588 -20.53 -26.97 1.08
N SER A 589 -19.43 -27.11 0.32
CA SER A 589 -18.07 -27.15 0.87
C SER A 589 -17.00 -26.97 -0.22
N VAL A 590 -15.76 -27.37 0.06
CA VAL A 590 -14.63 -27.31 -0.89
C VAL A 590 -13.86 -28.64 -0.90
N ILE A 591 -13.25 -28.98 -2.02
CA ILE A 591 -12.37 -30.15 -2.18
C ILE A 591 -11.11 -29.74 -2.94
N VAL A 592 -10.05 -30.52 -2.78
CA VAL A 592 -8.79 -30.31 -3.49
C VAL A 592 -8.42 -31.55 -4.30
N MET A 593 -7.85 -31.30 -5.47
CA MET A 593 -7.44 -32.27 -6.48
C MET A 593 -6.08 -31.85 -7.07
N ASP A 594 -4.97 -32.08 -6.35
CA ASP A 594 -3.61 -31.71 -6.77
C ASP A 594 -2.70 -32.86 -7.19
N ASP A 595 -3.05 -34.10 -6.84
CA ASP A 595 -2.26 -35.29 -7.19
C ASP A 595 -2.69 -35.91 -8.53
N LEU A 596 -2.89 -35.08 -9.57
CA LEU A 596 -3.23 -35.56 -10.92
C LEU A 596 -1.98 -35.72 -11.77
N ASP A 597 -1.83 -36.88 -12.41
CA ASP A 597 -0.88 -37.03 -13.51
C ASP A 597 -1.36 -36.31 -14.78
N ASP A 598 -0.48 -36.23 -15.80
CA ASP A 598 -0.80 -35.54 -17.05
C ASP A 598 -2.00 -36.15 -17.80
N GLU A 599 -2.20 -37.47 -17.69
CA GLU A 599 -3.30 -38.18 -18.34
C GLU A 599 -4.63 -37.90 -17.62
N GLU A 600 -4.65 -37.95 -16.29
CA GLU A 600 -5.80 -37.60 -15.46
C GLU A 600 -6.18 -36.13 -15.63
N ARG A 601 -5.19 -35.23 -15.69
CA ARG A 601 -5.43 -33.81 -15.96
C ARG A 601 -6.03 -33.58 -17.34
N GLN A 602 -5.63 -34.36 -18.35
CA GLN A 602 -6.24 -34.29 -19.68
C GLN A 602 -7.68 -34.82 -19.67
N LYS A 603 -7.93 -35.98 -19.03
CA LYS A 603 -9.29 -36.53 -18.85
C LYS A 603 -10.22 -35.52 -18.17
N LEU A 604 -9.74 -34.85 -17.12
CA LEU A 604 -10.49 -33.82 -16.42
C LEU A 604 -10.85 -32.64 -17.33
N LYS A 605 -9.92 -32.18 -18.17
CA LYS A 605 -10.19 -31.12 -19.16
C LYS A 605 -11.24 -31.55 -20.18
N ASP A 606 -11.20 -32.80 -20.62
CA ASP A 606 -12.16 -33.34 -21.60
C ASP A 606 -13.58 -33.45 -21.02
N LEU A 607 -13.70 -33.58 -19.69
CA LEU A 607 -14.97 -33.58 -18.96
C LEU A 607 -15.57 -32.17 -18.78
N ILE A 608 -14.76 -31.12 -18.87
CA ILE A 608 -15.19 -29.75 -18.67
C ILE A 608 -15.65 -29.19 -20.02
N PRO A 609 -16.87 -28.62 -20.11
CA PRO A 609 -17.33 -28.02 -21.36
C PRO A 609 -16.34 -26.98 -21.91
N VAL A 610 -16.14 -26.97 -23.22
CA VAL A 610 -15.18 -26.09 -23.92
C VAL A 610 -15.49 -24.59 -23.72
N GLY A 611 -16.72 -24.25 -23.32
CA GLY A 611 -17.12 -22.91 -22.92
C GLY A 611 -17.12 -22.73 -21.40
N ARG A 612 -16.66 -21.58 -20.92
CA ARG A 612 -16.79 -21.23 -19.50
C ARG A 612 -18.26 -21.08 -19.13
N SER A 613 -18.69 -21.78 -18.09
CA SER A 613 -20.03 -21.62 -17.53
C SER A 613 -20.09 -20.38 -16.65
N CYS A 614 -21.13 -19.56 -16.81
CA CYS A 614 -21.45 -18.47 -15.90
C CYS A 614 -22.42 -19.00 -14.82
N ASN A 615 -22.01 -18.98 -13.56
CA ASN A 615 -22.78 -19.52 -12.45
C ASN A 615 -23.12 -18.44 -11.44
N VAL A 616 -24.39 -18.06 -11.34
CA VAL A 616 -24.88 -17.16 -10.29
C VAL A 616 -24.79 -17.89 -8.94
N LEU A 617 -24.15 -17.25 -7.97
CA LEU A 617 -23.88 -17.81 -6.65
C LEU A 617 -24.97 -17.35 -5.68
N VAL A 618 -25.38 -18.28 -4.80
CA VAL A 618 -26.22 -17.98 -3.65
C VAL A 618 -25.36 -17.58 -2.49
#